data_AF-A0A6V7HBP7-F1
#
_entry.id   AF-A0A6V7HBP7-F1
#
_cell.length_a   1.000
_cell.length_b   1.000
_cell.length_c   1.000
_cell.angle_alpha   90.00
_cell.angle_beta   90.00
_cell.angle_gamma   90.00
#
_symmetry.space_group_name_H-M   'P 1'
#
loop_
_entity.id
_entity.type
_entity.pdbx_description
1 polymer ?
#
loop_
_entity_poly.entity_id
_entity_poly.type
_entity_poly.pdbx_seq_one_letter_code
_entity_poly.pdbx_strand_id
1 'polypeptide(L)' 'SPDSPTEPQEPIRRITSSYPNDSRSPFYDPSGLDMKPLARLYLNRQRLYEKACENTPEDAASSSGMDT' A
#
# COMPACT_ATOMS: atom_id res chain seq x y z
N SER A 1 -20.63 -3.30 -16.08
CA SER A 1 -21.52 -2.15 -15.83
C SER A 1 -21.20 -1.03 -16.80
N PRO A 2 -22.17 -0.19 -17.19
CA PRO A 2 -21.88 1.05 -17.92
C PRO A 2 -21.16 2.06 -17.01
N ASP A 3 -20.58 3.10 -17.61
CA ASP A 3 -19.90 4.17 -16.87
C ASP A 3 -20.91 4.98 -16.04
N SER A 4 -20.56 5.23 -14.77
CA SER A 4 -21.35 6.04 -13.84
C SER A 4 -20.39 6.81 -12.94
N PRO A 5 -20.26 8.14 -13.07
CA PRO A 5 -19.35 8.92 -12.24
C PRO A 5 -19.81 8.94 -10.77
N THR A 6 -18.84 8.99 -9.85
CA THR A 6 -19.10 9.15 -8.41
C THR A 6 -18.92 10.62 -8.03
N GLU A 7 -20.00 11.26 -7.56
CA GLU A 7 -19.99 12.67 -7.14
C GLU A 7 -20.53 12.84 -5.71
N PRO A 8 -19.76 13.44 -4.77
CA PRO A 8 -18.38 13.90 -4.92
C PRO A 8 -17.39 12.73 -5.08
N GLN A 9 -16.16 13.03 -5.52
CA GLN A 9 -15.12 12.01 -5.64
C GLN A 9 -14.82 11.36 -4.28
N GLU A 10 -14.91 10.03 -4.24
CA GLU A 10 -14.66 9.27 -3.02
C GLU A 10 -13.18 8.89 -2.86
N PRO A 11 -12.69 8.70 -1.62
CA PRO A 11 -11.35 8.19 -1.38
C PRO A 11 -11.20 6.72 -1.81
N ILE A 12 -9.97 6.36 -2.19
CA ILE A 12 -9.60 4.98 -2.52
C ILE A 12 -9.77 4.10 -1.27
N ARG A 13 -10.43 2.95 -1.44
CA ARG A 13 -10.70 1.98 -0.39
C ARG A 13 -10.59 0.55 -0.91
N ARG A 14 -10.39 -0.40 0.00
CA ARG A 14 -10.36 -1.83 -0.32
C ARG A 14 -11.79 -2.32 -0.64
N ILE A 15 -11.93 -3.10 -1.70
CA ILE A 15 -13.14 -3.88 -1.96
C ILE A 15 -13.11 -5.11 -1.03
N THR A 16 -14.22 -5.37 -0.33
CA THR A 16 -14.37 -6.53 0.54
C THR A 16 -15.56 -7.39 0.10
N SER A 17 -15.74 -8.55 0.73
CA SER A 17 -16.91 -9.40 0.49
C SER A 17 -18.23 -8.79 0.94
N SER A 18 -18.18 -7.76 1.78
CA SER A 18 -19.35 -7.11 2.36
C SER A 18 -19.48 -5.62 1.98
N TYR A 19 -18.48 -5.04 1.31
CA TYR A 19 -18.48 -3.63 0.94
C TYR A 19 -17.98 -3.38 -0.50
N PRO A 20 -18.79 -2.72 -1.34
CA PRO A 20 -20.16 -2.29 -1.09
C PRO A 20 -21.10 -3.50 -0.89
N ASN A 21 -22.12 -3.33 -0.04
CA ASN A 21 -23.12 -4.37 0.25
C ASN A 21 -24.13 -4.48 -0.92
N ASP A 22 -23.64 -4.89 -2.09
CA ASP A 22 -24.43 -5.10 -3.31
C ASP A 22 -24.29 -6.55 -3.75
N SER A 23 -25.40 -7.30 -3.74
CA SER A 23 -25.45 -8.70 -4.15
C SER A 23 -25.12 -8.93 -5.63
N ARG A 24 -25.09 -7.88 -6.46
CA ARG A 24 -24.65 -7.93 -7.86
C ARG A 24 -23.15 -7.79 -8.01
N SER A 25 -22.44 -7.40 -6.94
CA SER A 25 -20.99 -7.34 -6.96
C SER A 25 -20.41 -8.74 -7.18
N PRO A 26 -19.42 -8.91 -8.08
CA PRO A 26 -18.78 -10.20 -8.29
C PRO A 26 -17.95 -10.66 -7.08
N PHE A 27 -17.77 -9.79 -6.08
CA PHE A 27 -16.99 -10.05 -4.89
C PHE A 27 -17.85 -10.24 -3.63
N TYR A 28 -19.17 -10.01 -3.71
CA TYR A 28 -20.05 -10.10 -2.55
C TYR A 28 -20.20 -11.54 -2.05
N ASP A 29 -20.07 -11.73 -0.74
CA ASP A 29 -20.35 -12.98 -0.06
C ASP A 29 -21.23 -12.69 1.18
N PRO A 30 -22.46 -13.21 1.24
CA PRO A 30 -23.37 -12.98 2.36
C PRO A 30 -22.88 -13.55 3.69
N SER A 31 -21.93 -14.51 3.66
CA SER A 31 -21.30 -15.03 4.88
C SER A 31 -20.26 -14.09 5.48
N GLY A 32 -19.82 -13.07 4.72
CA GLY A 32 -18.80 -12.12 5.15
C GLY A 32 -17.39 -12.71 5.26
N LEU A 33 -17.16 -13.91 4.70
CA LEU A 33 -15.82 -14.51 4.66
C LEU A 33 -14.85 -13.65 3.85
N ASP A 34 -13.58 -13.70 4.19
CA ASP A 34 -12.53 -12.95 3.48
C ASP A 34 -12.40 -13.42 2.03
N MET A 35 -12.21 -12.45 1.13
CA MET A 35 -12.01 -12.72 -0.29
C MET A 35 -10.72 -13.51 -0.54
N LYS A 36 -10.76 -14.42 -1.51
CA LYS A 36 -9.55 -15.07 -2.03
C LYS A 36 -8.60 -14.01 -2.63
N PRO A 37 -7.27 -14.17 -2.51
CA PRO A 37 -6.32 -13.24 -3.13
C PRO A 37 -6.53 -13.15 -4.64
N LEU A 38 -6.71 -11.93 -5.15
CA LEU A 38 -6.90 -11.67 -6.59
C LEU A 38 -5.59 -11.81 -7.38
N ALA A 39 -4.46 -11.47 -6.76
CA ALA A 39 -3.15 -11.51 -7.39
C ALA A 39 -2.04 -11.69 -6.33
N ARG A 40 -0.85 -12.06 -6.78
CA ARG A 40 0.37 -12.11 -5.97
C ARG A 40 1.48 -11.38 -6.70
N LEU A 41 2.16 -10.48 -6.00
CA LEU A 41 3.33 -9.76 -6.50
C LEU A 41 4.59 -10.31 -5.83
N TYR A 42 5.56 -10.75 -6.63
CA TYR A 42 6.87 -11.18 -6.14
C TYR A 42 7.91 -10.10 -6.45
N LEU A 43 8.49 -9.52 -5.40
CA LEU A 43 9.56 -8.52 -5.54
C LEU A 43 10.89 -9.18 -5.23
N ASN A 44 11.73 -9.36 -6.26
CA ASN A 44 13.07 -9.91 -6.12
C ASN A 44 14.09 -8.80 -6.32
N ARG A 45 14.94 -8.58 -5.32
CA ARG A 45 16.07 -7.65 -5.47
C ARG A 45 17.08 -8.27 -6.45
N GLN A 46 17.24 -7.65 -7.61
CA GLN A 46 18.16 -8.17 -8.63
C GLN A 46 19.62 -7.93 -8.26
N ARG A 47 19.97 -6.69 -7.91
CA ARG A 47 21.33 -6.28 -7.53
C ARG A 47 21.27 -5.15 -6.50
N LEU A 48 22.30 -5.06 -5.67
CA LEU A 48 22.54 -3.89 -4.82
C LEU A 48 23.73 -3.14 -5.42
N TYR A 49 23.57 -1.84 -5.62
CA TYR A 49 24.67 -0.96 -5.98
C TYR A 49 25.02 -0.14 -4.74
N GLU A 50 26.22 -0.35 -4.21
CA GLU A 50 26.71 0.45 -3.10
C GLU A 50 26.93 1.89 -3.58
N LYS A 51 26.30 2.84 -2.89
CA LYS A 51 26.71 4.24 -2.98
C LYS A 51 27.59 4.51 -1.78
N ALA A 52 28.78 5.05 -2.00
CA ALA A 52 29.55 5.65 -0.93
C ALA A 52 28.78 6.88 -0.45
N CYS A 53 28.15 6.80 0.73
CA CYS A 53 27.74 8.00 1.44
C CYS A 53 29.04 8.64 1.93
N GLU A 54 29.56 9.62 1.20
CA GLU A 54 30.53 10.54 1.80
C GLU A 54 29.82 11.19 2.97
N ASN A 55 30.24 10.88 4.20
CA ASN A 55 29.81 11.65 5.37
C ASN A 55 30.25 13.08 5.09
N THR A 56 29.29 13.94 4.80
CA THR A 56 29.58 15.35 4.72
C THR A 56 29.98 15.81 6.13
N PRO A 57 30.87 16.80 6.28
CA PRO A 57 31.26 17.28 7.61
C PRO A 57 30.07 17.75 8.47
N GLU A 58 28.92 18.00 7.84
CA GLU A 58 27.63 18.32 8.46
C GLU A 58 26.90 17.09 9.06
N ASP A 59 27.17 15.86 8.58
CA ASP A 59 26.66 14.61 9.19
C ASP A 59 27.41 14.25 10.48
N ALA A 60 28.71 14.54 10.57
CA ALA A 60 29.52 14.31 11.76
C ALA A 60 29.17 15.23 12.94
N ALA A 61 28.53 16.37 12.66
CA ALA A 61 28.09 17.32 13.68
C ALA A 61 26.78 16.89 14.37
N SER A 62 25.99 15.99 13.77
CA SER A 62 24.71 15.55 14.32
C SER A 62 24.81 14.33 15.24
N SER A 63 25.94 13.61 15.25
CA SER A 63 26.13 12.38 16.04
C SER A 63 26.85 12.57 17.37
N SER A 64 27.23 13.79 17.74
CA SER A 64 28.08 14.06 18.92
C SER A 64 27.34 14.59 20.17
N GLY A 65 26.00 14.56 20.18
CA GLY A 65 25.22 15.07 21.31
C GLY A 65 24.25 14.05 21.89
N MET A 66 24.71 13.13 22.75
CA MET A 66 24.01 12.67 23.97
C MET A 66 24.84 11.60 24.73
N ASP A 67 25.75 12.01 25.61
CA ASP A 67 26.16 11.19 26.78
C ASP A 67 26.70 12.13 27.88
N THR A 68 25.83 12.48 28.83
CA THR A 68 26.15 12.88 30.22
C THR A 68 24.96 12.55 31.12
#